data_AF-A0A7G9T4P8-F1
#
_entry.id   AF-A0A7G9T4P8-F1
#
_cell.length_a   1.000
_cell.length_b   1.000
_cell.length_c   1.000
_cell.angle_alpha   90.00
_cell.angle_beta   90.00
_cell.angle_gamma   90.00
#
_symmetry.space_group_name_H-M   'P 1'
#
loop_
_entity.id
_entity.type
_entity.pdbx_description
1 polymer ?
#
loop_
_entity_poly.entity_id
_entity_poly.type
_entity_poly.pdbx_seq_one_letter_code
_entity_poly.pdbx_strand_id
1 'polypeptide(L)'
;MADRIDKLLTDYFKGKLDLNIAIRKIEINHSSEQDENVGGGRAQNKYNDPNAIAMIREDEDVELQVLITQENVISKYYDNLLPEHKRAISNHYRNNLTWQMIAFSEYVDERTARRWRDDFKFNVKKDLKTMPVLG
;
A
#
# COMPACT_ATOMS: atom_id res chain seq x y z
N MET A 1 -22.05 3.87 -1.33
CA MET A 1 -21.13 4.60 -0.43
C MET A 1 -19.81 3.86 -0.46
N ALA A 2 -18.76 4.44 -1.06
CA ALA A 2 -17.45 3.79 -1.11
C ALA A 2 -16.90 3.69 0.32
N ASP A 3 -16.55 2.49 0.76
CA ASP A 3 -15.96 2.32 2.09
C ASP A 3 -14.46 2.64 2.07
N ARG A 4 -13.83 2.72 3.25
CA ARG A 4 -12.40 3.04 3.37
C ARG A 4 -11.51 2.06 2.57
N ILE A 5 -11.92 0.80 2.45
CA ILE A 5 -11.18 -0.22 1.71
C ILE A 5 -11.30 0.02 0.20
N ASP A 6 -12.48 0.39 -0.31
CA ASP A 6 -12.62 0.75 -1.73
C ASP A 6 -11.70 1.92 -2.10
N LYS A 7 -11.56 2.93 -1.22
CA LYS A 7 -10.63 4.04 -1.44
C LYS A 7 -9.18 3.55 -1.47
N LEU A 8 -8.79 2.72 -0.49
CA LEU A 8 -7.45 2.14 -0.43
C LEU A 8 -7.11 1.33 -1.70
N LEU A 9 -8.03 0.45 -2.13
CA LEU A 9 -7.86 -0.33 -3.34
C LEU A 9 -7.77 0.56 -4.58
N THR A 10 -8.57 1.63 -4.65
CA THR A 10 -8.47 2.62 -5.74
C THR A 10 -7.11 3.30 -5.74
N ASP A 11 -6.61 3.74 -4.59
CA ASP A 11 -5.30 4.39 -4.45
C ASP A 11 -4.16 3.43 -4.83
N TYR A 12 -4.25 2.15 -4.46
CA TYR A 12 -3.33 1.08 -4.90
C TYR A 12 -3.35 0.91 -6.42
N PHE A 13 -4.51 0.65 -7.02
CA PHE A 13 -4.60 0.38 -8.47
C PHE A 13 -4.28 1.58 -9.35
N LYS A 14 -4.33 2.80 -8.81
CA LYS A 14 -3.93 4.04 -9.49
C LYS A 14 -2.46 4.40 -9.24
N GLY A 15 -1.70 3.60 -8.48
CA GLY A 15 -0.29 3.84 -8.15
C GLY A 15 -0.07 4.98 -7.14
N LYS A 16 -1.13 5.46 -6.49
CA LYS A 16 -1.02 6.51 -5.47
C LYS A 16 -0.44 5.98 -4.17
N LEU A 17 -0.70 4.71 -3.84
CA LEU A 17 -0.10 4.10 -2.65
C LEU A 17 1.43 4.06 -2.77
N ASP A 18 1.95 3.57 -3.89
CA ASP A 18 3.38 3.51 -4.20
C ASP A 18 4.02 4.92 -4.18
N LEU A 19 3.31 5.91 -4.74
CA LEU A 19 3.76 7.30 -4.70
C LEU A 19 3.84 7.82 -3.26
N ASN A 20 2.87 7.52 -2.40
CA ASN A 20 2.89 7.93 -1.00
C ASN A 20 4.05 7.28 -0.24
N ILE A 21 4.34 6.00 -0.50
CA ILE A 21 5.51 5.29 0.06
C ILE A 21 6.80 6.00 -0.36
N ALA A 22 6.95 6.30 -1.65
CA ALA A 22 8.13 6.98 -2.17
C ALA A 22 8.32 8.39 -1.58
N ILE A 23 7.24 9.17 -1.49
CA ILE A 23 7.26 10.50 -0.86
C ILE A 23 7.66 10.38 0.60
N ARG A 24 7.08 9.43 1.34
CA ARG A 24 7.37 9.27 2.77
C ARG A 24 8.84 8.93 3.03
N LYS A 25 9.43 8.04 2.21
CA LYS A 25 10.88 7.76 2.26
C LYS A 25 11.73 8.98 1.99
N ILE A 26 11.33 9.83 1.04
CA ILE A 26 12.03 11.09 0.75
C ILE A 26 11.95 12.01 1.98
N GLU A 27 10.77 12.17 2.58
CA GLU A 27 10.56 13.00 3.78
C GLU A 27 11.42 12.57 4.98
N ILE A 28 11.43 11.26 5.28
CA ILE A 28 12.24 10.69 6.38
C ILE A 28 13.73 11.02 6.19
N ASN A 29 14.22 10.91 4.96
CA ASN A 29 15.61 11.19 4.64
C ASN A 29 15.94 12.69 4.73
N HIS A 30 15.07 13.57 4.22
CA HIS A 30 15.28 15.03 4.25
C HIS A 30 15.13 15.63 5.66
N SER A 31 14.23 15.10 6.50
CA SER A 31 14.06 15.55 7.89
C SER A 31 15.33 15.41 8.74
N SER A 32 16.31 14.61 8.29
CA SER A 32 17.56 14.39 9.00
C SER A 32 18.68 15.38 8.68
N GLU A 33 18.54 16.17 7.61
CA GLU A 33 19.53 17.19 7.23
C GLU A 33 19.33 18.50 7.99
N GLN A 34 18.17 18.70 8.62
CA GLN A 34 17.86 19.88 9.45
C GLN A 34 18.30 19.75 10.92
N ASP A 35 19.10 18.73 11.27
CA ASP A 35 19.72 18.68 12.60
C ASP A 35 20.84 19.74 12.69
N GLU A 36 20.43 20.99 12.97
CA GLU A 36 21.28 22.12 13.34
C GLU A 36 21.96 21.93 14.72
N ASN A 37 22.36 20.70 15.08
CA ASN A 37 23.16 20.47 16.27
C ASN A 37 24.64 20.81 16.02
N VAL A 38 24.88 22.11 15.81
CA VAL A 38 26.17 22.77 16.00
C VAL A 38 26.42 22.86 17.51
N GLY A 39 26.70 21.71 18.14
CA GLY A 39 26.92 21.59 19.58
C GLY A 39 28.10 20.67 19.86
N GLY A 40 29.28 21.27 20.04
CA GLY A 40 30.58 20.59 20.13
C GLY A 40 30.67 19.46 21.16
N GLY A 41 31.09 18.29 20.69
CA GLY A 41 31.46 17.16 21.55
C GLY A 41 31.85 15.95 20.71
N ARG A 42 33.14 15.85 20.35
CA ARG A 42 33.71 14.79 19.51
C ARG A 42 33.48 13.39 20.11
N ALA A 43 32.42 12.69 19.68
CA ALA A 43 32.30 11.24 19.82
C ALA A 43 33.09 10.55 18.70
N GLN A 44 34.39 10.35 18.89
CA GLN A 44 35.33 9.86 17.87
C GLN A 44 35.20 8.36 17.51
N ASN A 45 34.26 7.61 18.09
CA ASN A 45 34.19 6.15 17.97
C ASN A 45 32.78 5.57 17.68
N LYS A 46 31.87 6.32 17.06
CA LYS A 46 30.66 5.70 16.50
C LYS A 46 30.93 5.34 15.04
N TYR A 47 30.99 4.04 14.75
CA TYR A 47 30.85 3.56 13.38
C TYR A 47 29.45 3.96 12.90
N ASN A 48 29.40 5.01 12.09
CA ASN A 48 28.18 5.64 11.62
C ASN A 48 28.06 5.29 10.13
N ASP A 49 27.47 4.14 9.82
CA ASP A 49 27.10 3.83 8.42
C ASP A 49 25.80 4.61 8.10
N PRO A 50 25.86 5.62 7.22
CA PRO A 50 24.69 6.42 6.86
C PRO A 50 23.54 5.57 6.32
N ASN A 51 23.85 4.44 5.66
CA ASN A 51 22.84 3.54 5.11
C ASN A 51 22.11 2.78 6.23
N ALA A 52 22.84 2.29 7.23
CA ALA A 52 22.24 1.61 8.38
C ALA A 52 21.32 2.55 9.18
N ILE A 53 21.72 3.82 9.31
CA ILE A 53 20.92 4.84 10.01
C ILE A 53 19.64 5.18 9.24
N ALA A 54 19.73 5.32 7.91
CA ALA A 54 18.55 5.54 7.07
C ALA A 54 17.59 4.35 7.15
N MET A 55 18.10 3.12 7.13
CA MET A 55 17.28 1.91 7.26
C MET A 55 16.55 1.84 8.60
N ILE A 56 17.23 2.12 9.72
CA ILE A 56 16.61 2.15 11.06
C ILE A 56 15.47 3.18 11.10
N ARG A 57 15.65 4.36 10.50
CA ARG A 57 14.62 5.40 10.46
C ARG A 57 13.40 4.99 9.64
N GLU A 58 13.60 4.34 8.50
CA GLU A 58 12.49 3.79 7.71
C GLU A 58 11.73 2.70 8.50
N ASP A 59 12.46 1.85 9.23
CA ASP A 59 11.86 0.79 10.06
C ASP A 59 11.07 1.35 11.26
N GLU A 60 11.52 2.46 11.84
CA GLU A 60 10.87 3.14 12.97
C GLU A 60 9.66 4.01 12.55
N ASP A 61 9.55 4.41 11.28
CA ASP A 61 8.45 5.27 10.80
C ASP A 61 7.13 4.50 10.68
N VAL A 62 6.26 4.66 11.68
CA VAL A 62 4.96 3.97 11.75
C VAL A 62 4.11 4.19 10.50
N GLU A 63 4.09 5.41 9.95
CA GLU A 63 3.29 5.72 8.76
C GLU A 63 3.78 4.97 7.51
N LEU A 64 5.09 4.96 7.27
CA LEU A 64 5.71 4.19 6.20
C LEU A 64 5.43 2.70 6.37
N GLN A 65 5.55 2.17 7.59
CA GLN A 65 5.25 0.76 7.86
C GLN A 65 3.77 0.42 7.60
N VAL A 66 2.84 1.32 7.91
CA VAL A 66 1.42 1.15 7.57
C VAL A 66 1.22 1.12 6.06
N LEU A 67 1.83 2.04 5.30
CA LEU A 67 1.69 2.10 3.84
C LEU A 67 2.27 0.84 3.16
N ILE A 68 3.47 0.43 3.55
CA ILE A 68 4.13 -0.80 3.06
C ILE A 68 3.27 -2.03 3.40
N THR A 69 2.72 -2.09 4.62
CA THR A 69 1.83 -3.18 5.03
C THR A 69 0.58 -3.24 4.15
N GLN A 70 -0.03 -2.10 3.86
CA GLN A 70 -1.19 -2.03 2.97
C GLN A 70 -0.86 -2.54 1.56
N GLU A 71 0.24 -2.08 0.98
CA GLU A 71 0.71 -2.53 -0.33
C GLU A 71 0.94 -4.04 -0.35
N ASN A 72 1.69 -4.57 0.62
CA ASN A 72 2.03 -5.99 0.73
C ASN A 72 0.80 -6.88 0.90
N VAL A 73 -0.19 -6.48 1.71
CA VAL A 73 -1.41 -7.26 1.89
C VAL A 73 -2.21 -7.28 0.59
N ILE A 74 -2.35 -6.14 -0.08
CA ILE A 74 -3.11 -6.05 -1.33
C ILE A 74 -2.43 -6.87 -2.43
N SER A 75 -1.12 -6.72 -2.62
CA SER A 75 -0.34 -7.44 -3.64
C SER A 75 -0.38 -8.94 -3.41
N LYS A 76 -0.15 -9.41 -2.17
CA LYS A 76 -0.26 -10.82 -1.79
C LYS A 76 -1.58 -11.44 -2.23
N TYR A 77 -2.71 -10.79 -1.96
CA TYR A 77 -4.00 -11.32 -2.38
C TYR A 77 -4.20 -11.21 -3.89
N TYR A 78 -3.85 -10.07 -4.47
CA TYR A 78 -4.06 -9.81 -5.89
C TYR A 78 -3.26 -10.79 -6.75
N ASP A 79 -2.00 -11.05 -6.41
CA ASP A 79 -1.10 -11.90 -7.18
C ASP A 79 -1.53 -13.37 -7.21
N ASN A 80 -2.23 -13.82 -6.16
CA ASN A 80 -2.77 -15.17 -6.06
C ASN A 80 -4.15 -15.35 -6.71
N LEU A 81 -4.73 -14.29 -7.27
CA LEU A 81 -6.01 -14.39 -8.00
C LEU A 81 -5.85 -15.02 -9.38
N LEU A 82 -6.92 -15.68 -9.82
CA LEU A 82 -7.08 -16.11 -11.20
C LEU A 82 -7.05 -14.90 -12.17
N PRO A 83 -6.55 -15.07 -13.40
CA PRO A 83 -6.41 -13.97 -14.36
C PRO A 83 -7.69 -13.16 -14.62
N GLU A 84 -8.84 -13.83 -14.73
CA GLU A 84 -10.16 -13.22 -14.91
C GLU A 84 -10.58 -12.36 -13.73
N HIS A 85 -10.28 -12.79 -12.50
CA HIS A 85 -10.55 -11.99 -11.30
C HIS A 85 -9.64 -10.76 -11.26
N LYS A 86 -8.35 -10.92 -11.59
CA LYS A 86 -7.40 -9.80 -11.70
C LYS A 86 -7.90 -8.74 -12.68
N ARG A 87 -8.31 -9.15 -13.88
CA ARG A 87 -8.86 -8.25 -14.91
C ARG A 87 -10.12 -7.55 -14.43
N ALA A 88 -11.07 -8.28 -13.86
CA ALA A 88 -12.31 -7.69 -13.35
C ALA A 88 -12.05 -6.62 -12.27
N ILE A 89 -11.19 -6.93 -11.30
CA ILE A 89 -10.84 -6.02 -10.20
C ILE A 89 -10.06 -4.80 -10.72
N SER A 90 -9.07 -5.01 -11.61
CA SER A 90 -8.31 -3.92 -12.21
C SER A 90 -9.20 -3.01 -13.05
N ASN A 91 -10.08 -3.58 -13.88
CA ASN A 91 -11.04 -2.81 -14.66
C ASN A 91 -11.99 -1.98 -13.78
N HIS A 92 -12.37 -2.51 -12.62
CA HIS A 92 -13.18 -1.77 -11.67
C HIS A 92 -12.42 -0.60 -11.02
N TYR A 93 -11.28 -0.86 -10.38
CA TYR A 93 -10.59 0.15 -9.57
C TYR A 93 -9.66 1.08 -10.36
N ARG A 94 -8.99 0.56 -11.40
CA ARG A 94 -8.09 1.33 -12.25
C ARG A 94 -8.85 2.08 -13.33
N ASN A 95 -9.68 1.36 -14.09
CA ASN A 95 -10.33 1.87 -15.29
C ASN A 95 -11.73 2.44 -15.02
N ASN A 96 -12.29 2.28 -13.82
CA ASN A 96 -13.64 2.72 -13.43
C ASN A 96 -14.73 2.17 -14.37
N LEU A 97 -14.55 0.97 -14.92
CA LEU A 97 -15.57 0.34 -15.75
C LEU A 97 -16.79 -0.05 -14.91
N THR A 98 -17.96 0.01 -15.54
CA THR A 98 -19.21 -0.47 -14.91
C THR A 98 -19.19 -1.99 -14.80
N TRP A 99 -19.93 -2.52 -13.82
CA TRP A 99 -20.02 -3.96 -13.65
C TRP A 99 -20.62 -4.67 -14.86
N GLN A 100 -21.54 -4.02 -15.60
CA GLN A 100 -22.07 -4.56 -16.85
C GLN A 100 -21.00 -4.71 -17.92
N MET A 101 -20.12 -3.70 -18.08
CA MET A 101 -19.01 -3.77 -19.04
C MET A 101 -18.01 -4.87 -18.66
N ILE A 102 -17.68 -4.98 -17.37
CA ILE A 102 -16.77 -6.02 -16.87
C ILE A 102 -17.36 -7.42 -17.09
N ALA A 103 -18.63 -7.60 -16.74
CA ALA A 103 -19.36 -8.85 -16.92
C ALA A 103 -19.38 -9.28 -18.39
N PHE A 104 -19.67 -8.33 -19.29
CA PHE A 104 -19.63 -8.55 -20.73
C PHE A 104 -18.23 -8.94 -21.22
N SER A 105 -17.17 -8.24 -20.78
CA SER A 105 -15.80 -8.55 -21.21
C SER A 105 -15.28 -9.90 -20.70
N GLU A 106 -15.76 -10.34 -19.54
CA GLU A 106 -15.33 -11.58 -18.90
C GLU A 106 -16.29 -12.75 -19.16
N TYR A 107 -17.35 -12.55 -19.97
CA TYR A 107 -18.38 -13.55 -20.29
C TYR A 107 -19.03 -14.19 -19.06
N VAL A 108 -19.31 -13.38 -18.04
CA VAL A 108 -19.97 -13.81 -16.79
C VAL A 108 -21.15 -12.92 -16.43
N ASP A 109 -21.99 -13.38 -15.51
CA ASP A 109 -23.02 -12.53 -14.92
C ASP A 109 -22.41 -11.39 -14.10
N GLU A 110 -23.09 -10.24 -14.07
CA GLU A 110 -22.71 -9.08 -13.27
C GLU A 110 -22.50 -9.43 -11.79
N ARG A 111 -23.34 -10.34 -11.27
CA ARG A 111 -23.25 -10.83 -9.90
C ARG A 111 -21.97 -11.60 -9.64
N THR A 112 -21.51 -12.37 -10.61
CA THR A 112 -20.27 -13.15 -10.51
C THR A 112 -19.05 -12.23 -10.49
N ALA A 113 -19.00 -11.24 -11.40
CA ALA A 113 -17.92 -10.25 -11.41
C ALA A 113 -17.85 -9.44 -10.09
N ARG A 114 -19.01 -9.01 -9.56
CA ARG A 114 -19.08 -8.34 -8.25
C ARG A 114 -18.60 -9.23 -7.12
N ARG A 115 -18.96 -10.52 -7.14
CA ARG A 115 -18.53 -11.50 -6.12
C ARG A 115 -17.01 -11.66 -6.09
N TRP A 116 -16.35 -11.74 -7.24
CA TRP A 116 -14.88 -11.81 -7.29
C TRP A 116 -14.22 -10.61 -6.60
N ARG A 117 -14.74 -9.40 -6.83
CA ARG A 117 -14.29 -8.20 -6.12
C ARG A 117 -14.59 -8.28 -4.63
N ASP A 118 -15.79 -8.67 -4.25
CA ASP A 118 -16.21 -8.75 -2.85
C ASP A 118 -15.36 -9.76 -2.05
N ASP A 119 -15.07 -10.92 -2.63
CA ASP A 119 -14.21 -11.96 -2.03
C ASP A 119 -12.77 -11.45 -1.85
N PHE A 120 -12.20 -10.80 -2.88
CA PHE A 120 -10.89 -10.15 -2.78
C PHE A 120 -10.85 -9.09 -1.69
N LYS A 121 -11.83 -8.17 -1.70
CA LYS A 121 -11.94 -7.08 -0.74
C LYS A 121 -12.12 -7.59 0.70
N PHE A 122 -12.89 -8.66 0.87
CA PHE A 122 -13.10 -9.29 2.17
C PHE A 122 -11.78 -9.80 2.76
N ASN A 123 -10.99 -10.50 1.95
CA ASN A 123 -9.69 -11.03 2.37
C ASN A 123 -8.69 -9.93 2.73
N VAL A 124 -8.57 -8.89 1.90
CA VAL A 124 -7.73 -7.71 2.20
C VAL A 124 -8.17 -7.05 3.51
N LYS A 125 -9.46 -6.80 3.69
CA LYS A 125 -10.01 -6.16 4.90
C LYS A 125 -9.78 -7.00 6.15
N LYS A 126 -9.83 -8.33 6.02
CA LYS A 126 -9.62 -9.26 7.14
C LYS A 126 -8.18 -9.17 7.64
N ASP A 127 -7.19 -9.29 6.76
CA ASP A 127 -5.77 -9.28 7.16
C ASP A 127 -5.33 -7.91 7.69
N LEU A 128 -5.79 -6.81 7.08
CA LEU A 128 -5.49 -5.46 7.56
C LEU A 128 -6.00 -5.17 8.97
N LYS A 129 -7.09 -5.84 9.41
CA LYS A 129 -7.63 -5.67 10.77
C LYS A 129 -6.87 -6.45 11.83
N THR A 130 -6.16 -7.50 11.43
CA THR A 130 -5.44 -8.39 12.35
C THR A 130 -4.01 -7.96 12.60
N MET A 131 -3.51 -6.95 11.87
CA MET A 131 -2.13 -6.50 11.99
C MET A 131 -1.98 -5.43 13.09
N PRO A 132 -0.95 -5.54 13.94
CA PRO A 132 -0.76 -4.69 15.12
C PRO A 132 -0.35 -3.24 14.81
N VAL A 133 -0.20 -2.86 13.54
CA VAL A 133 0.26 -1.52 13.12
C VAL A 133 -0.83 -0.43 13.24
N LEU A 134 -2.01 -0.78 13.78
CA LEU A 134 -3.11 0.15 14.07
C LEU A 134 -3.46 0.21 15.58
N GLY A 135 -2.53 -0.20 16.45
CA GLY A 135 -2.65 -0.13 17.90
C GLY A 135 -2.35 1.25 18.47
#